data_AF-A0A5E6NQ53-F1
#
_entry.id   AF-A0A5E6NQ53-F1
#
_cell.length_a   1.000
_cell.length_b   1.000
_cell.length_c   1.000
_cell.angle_alpha   90.00
_cell.angle_beta   90.00
_cell.angle_gamma   90.00
#
_symmetry.space_group_name_H-M   'P 1'
#
loop_
_entity.id
_entity.type
_entity.pdbx_description
1 polymer ?
#
loop_
_entity_poly.entity_id
_entity_poly.type
_entity_poly.pdbx_seq_one_letter_code
_entity_poly.pdbx_strand_id
1 'polypeptide(L)'
;MIKENIWYASAFIASVYVSEDNYSGFKYNRKKAIYWHKKVFDNFYVMDIGVNLAPLYMLDKEYKNAYKIYQILSTINDHVALTALGNLYRNGFYVTKDLNKALDYYQKAFKHGNLTAPIRTAGIYRQQGKYLKSLILLIKTIINRYTAVFNENKDADEIFREM
;
A
#
# COMPACT_ATOMS: atom_id res chain seq x y z
N MET A 1 25.36 16.30 0.98
CA MET A 1 25.42 17.05 -0.29
C MET A 1 24.96 16.27 -1.53
N ILE A 2 25.70 15.30 -2.10
CA ILE A 2 25.28 14.65 -3.37
C ILE A 2 23.96 13.87 -3.22
N LYS A 3 23.80 13.08 -2.15
CA LYS A 3 22.56 12.33 -1.88
C LYS A 3 21.34 13.23 -1.62
N GLU A 4 21.54 14.36 -0.94
CA GLU A 4 20.48 15.35 -0.69
C GLU A 4 20.05 16.05 -1.97
N ASN A 5 21.00 16.48 -2.81
CA ASN A 5 20.66 17.12 -4.10
C ASN A 5 19.94 16.16 -5.05
N ILE A 6 20.30 14.87 -5.04
CA ILE A 6 19.60 13.83 -5.80
C ILE A 6 18.21 13.60 -5.22
N TRP A 7 18.06 13.60 -3.89
CA TRP A 7 16.75 13.51 -3.23
C TRP A 7 15.84 14.68 -3.63
N TYR A 8 16.32 15.93 -3.58
CA TYR A 8 15.55 17.11 -3.99
C TYR A 8 15.19 17.10 -5.47
N ALA A 9 16.12 16.72 -6.35
CA ALA A 9 15.84 16.61 -7.78
C ALA A 9 14.83 15.48 -8.08
N SER A 10 14.88 14.38 -7.33
CA SER A 10 13.96 13.26 -7.46
C SER A 10 12.58 13.58 -6.93
N ALA A 11 12.49 14.26 -5.79
CA ALA A 11 11.25 14.77 -5.23
C ALA A 11 10.61 15.83 -6.15
N PHE A 12 11.43 16.67 -6.78
CA PHE A 12 10.98 17.66 -7.77
C PHE A 12 10.48 17.01 -9.06
N ILE A 13 11.19 16.02 -9.63
CA ILE A 13 10.70 15.27 -10.79
C ILE A 13 9.44 14.49 -10.43
N ALA A 14 9.35 13.95 -9.21
CA ALA A 14 8.17 13.26 -8.72
C ALA A 14 6.96 14.21 -8.62
N SER A 15 7.12 15.39 -8.02
CA SER A 15 6.03 16.35 -7.91
C SER A 15 5.57 16.90 -9.27
N VAL A 16 6.50 17.17 -10.19
CA VAL A 16 6.22 17.79 -11.49
C VAL A 16 5.47 16.86 -12.46
N TYR A 17 5.72 15.55 -12.43
CA TYR A 17 5.08 14.60 -13.36
C TYR A 17 3.92 13.80 -12.76
N VAL A 18 3.65 13.94 -11.45
CA VAL A 18 2.57 13.22 -10.76
C VAL A 18 1.37 14.12 -10.46
N SER A 19 1.53 15.45 -10.32
CA SER A 19 0.39 16.35 -10.12
C SER A 19 -0.44 16.51 -11.39
N GLU A 20 -1.75 16.32 -11.29
CA GLU A 20 -2.72 16.68 -12.35
C GLU A 20 -2.89 18.20 -12.46
N ASP A 21 -2.58 18.92 -11.37
CA ASP A 21 -2.52 20.36 -11.35
C ASP A 21 -1.22 20.82 -12.02
N ASN A 22 -1.38 21.57 -13.13
CA ASN A 22 -0.32 22.16 -13.96
C ASN A 22 0.50 23.25 -13.23
N TYR A 23 0.93 23.03 -11.99
CA TYR A 23 1.96 23.88 -11.41
C TYR A 23 3.24 23.65 -12.20
N SER A 24 3.73 24.68 -12.90
CA SER A 24 4.98 24.78 -13.67
C SER A 24 4.97 24.53 -15.18
N GLY A 25 3.82 24.35 -15.84
CA GLY A 25 3.77 24.25 -17.31
C GLY A 25 4.27 22.91 -17.90
N PHE A 26 4.48 21.90 -17.04
CA PHE A 26 4.72 20.52 -17.45
C PHE A 26 3.39 19.77 -17.51
N LYS A 27 3.07 19.17 -18.67
CA LYS A 27 1.93 18.26 -18.78
C LYS A 27 2.26 16.95 -18.07
N TYR A 28 1.35 16.48 -17.22
CA TYR A 28 1.40 15.14 -16.62
C TYR A 28 1.77 14.09 -17.68
N ASN A 29 2.87 13.36 -17.45
CA ASN A 29 3.33 12.31 -18.34
C ASN A 29 3.81 11.12 -17.51
N ARG A 30 2.91 10.17 -17.31
CA ARG A 30 3.14 8.97 -16.51
C ARG A 30 4.34 8.15 -16.98
N LYS A 31 4.56 8.01 -18.29
CA LYS A 31 5.72 7.26 -18.82
C LYS A 31 7.04 7.92 -18.41
N LYS A 32 7.12 9.25 -18.48
CA LYS A 32 8.30 10.00 -17.99
C LYS A 32 8.43 9.90 -16.48
N ALA A 33 7.32 9.97 -15.73
CA ALA A 33 7.33 9.80 -14.28
C ALA A 33 7.93 8.44 -13.90
N ILE A 34 7.43 7.35 -14.49
CA ILE A 34 7.93 5.98 -14.27
C ILE A 34 9.41 5.89 -14.61
N TYR A 35 9.82 6.41 -15.78
CA TYR A 35 11.23 6.37 -16.21
C TYR A 35 12.17 6.99 -15.17
N TRP A 36 11.86 8.20 -14.70
CA TRP A 36 12.73 8.89 -13.75
C TRP A 36 12.69 8.29 -12.35
N HIS A 37 11.50 7.94 -11.85
CA HIS A 37 11.37 7.26 -10.56
C HIS A 37 12.13 5.93 -10.56
N LYS A 38 12.02 5.13 -11.64
CA LYS A 38 12.75 3.87 -11.79
C LYS A 38 14.26 4.12 -11.77
N LYS A 39 14.74 5.12 -12.54
CA LYS A 39 16.17 5.45 -12.58
C LYS A 39 16.71 5.81 -11.21
N VAL A 40 15.95 6.55 -10.40
CA VAL A 40 16.37 6.90 -9.03
C VAL A 40 16.31 5.68 -8.12
N PHE A 41 15.22 4.92 -8.17
CA PHE A 41 15.02 3.74 -7.34
C PHE A 41 16.12 2.69 -7.57
N ASP A 42 16.46 2.38 -8.83
CA ASP A 42 17.47 1.38 -9.16
C ASP A 42 18.89 1.78 -8.76
N ASN A 43 19.24 3.07 -8.88
CA ASN A 43 20.60 3.54 -8.60
C ASN A 43 20.85 3.85 -7.11
N PHE A 44 19.81 4.24 -6.37
CA PHE A 44 19.97 4.78 -5.01
C PHE A 44 19.13 4.06 -3.95
N TYR A 45 18.22 3.18 -4.36
CA TYR A 45 17.35 2.40 -3.47
C TYR A 45 16.58 3.26 -2.46
N VAL A 46 16.13 4.45 -2.90
CA VAL A 46 15.35 5.36 -2.07
C VAL A 46 13.94 4.80 -1.92
N MET A 47 13.61 4.30 -0.74
CA MET A 47 12.33 3.61 -0.47
C MET A 47 11.11 4.51 -0.72
N ASP A 48 11.20 5.80 -0.38
CA ASP A 48 10.13 6.79 -0.64
C ASP A 48 9.77 6.90 -2.12
N ILE A 49 10.75 6.73 -3.02
CA ILE A 49 10.51 6.72 -4.46
C ILE A 49 9.77 5.46 -4.87
N GLY A 50 10.04 4.33 -4.21
CA GLY A 50 9.29 3.08 -4.39
C GLY A 50 7.80 3.24 -4.08
N VAL A 51 7.46 4.01 -3.03
CA VAL A 51 6.06 4.28 -2.63
C VAL A 51 5.30 5.01 -3.75
N ASN A 52 5.96 5.91 -4.48
CA ASN A 52 5.35 6.62 -5.61
C ASN A 52 5.42 5.81 -6.92
N LEU A 53 6.48 5.04 -7.14
CA LEU A 53 6.70 4.28 -8.38
C LEU A 53 5.76 3.07 -8.51
N ALA A 54 5.55 2.31 -7.44
CA ALA A 54 4.74 1.10 -7.51
C ALA A 54 3.27 1.35 -7.89
N PRO A 55 2.57 2.39 -7.38
CA PRO A 55 1.25 2.78 -7.86
C PRO A 55 1.23 3.17 -9.35
N LEU A 56 2.27 3.84 -9.86
CA LEU A 56 2.34 4.17 -11.28
C LEU A 56 2.41 2.89 -12.15
N TYR A 57 3.20 1.91 -11.73
CA TYR A 57 3.22 0.59 -12.37
C TYR A 57 1.87 -0.13 -12.27
N MET A 58 1.16 -0.02 -11.16
CA MET A 58 -0.20 -0.57 -11.02
C MET A 58 -1.17 0.05 -12.03
N LEU A 59 -1.11 1.37 -12.23
CA LEU A 59 -1.96 2.09 -13.18
C LEU A 59 -1.66 1.72 -14.64
N ASP A 60 -0.39 1.48 -14.96
CA ASP A 60 0.04 1.02 -16.30
C ASP A 60 -0.06 -0.50 -16.47
N LYS A 61 -0.68 -1.20 -15.51
CA LYS A 61 -0.87 -2.66 -15.50
C LYS A 61 0.45 -3.45 -15.56
N GLU A 62 1.56 -2.82 -15.20
CA GLU A 62 2.87 -3.46 -15.03
C GLU A 62 2.97 -4.16 -13.66
N TYR A 63 2.04 -5.08 -13.39
CA TYR A 63 1.86 -5.71 -12.08
C TYR A 63 3.11 -6.44 -11.57
N LYS A 64 3.94 -6.98 -12.48
CA LYS A 64 5.23 -7.60 -12.13
C LYS A 64 6.20 -6.61 -11.50
N ASN A 65 6.28 -5.40 -12.05
CA ASN A 65 7.18 -4.36 -11.56
C ASN A 65 6.68 -3.78 -10.23
N ALA A 66 5.36 -3.52 -10.15
CA ALA A 66 4.72 -3.14 -8.90
C ALA A 66 4.92 -4.18 -7.79
N TYR A 67 4.72 -5.46 -8.10
CA TYR A 67 4.89 -6.56 -7.14
C TYR A 67 6.30 -6.57 -6.54
N LYS A 68 7.35 -6.43 -7.36
CA LYS A 68 8.74 -6.41 -6.88
C LYS A 68 9.00 -5.26 -5.91
N ILE A 69 8.54 -4.06 -6.25
CA ILE A 69 8.73 -2.90 -5.38
C ILE A 69 7.92 -3.04 -4.09
N TYR A 70 6.67 -3.51 -4.17
CA TYR A 70 5.89 -3.74 -2.95
C TYR A 70 6.47 -4.85 -2.06
N GLN A 71 7.09 -5.89 -2.63
CA GLN A 71 7.83 -6.87 -1.84
C GLN A 71 8.97 -6.20 -1.06
N ILE A 72 9.75 -5.33 -1.71
CA ILE A 72 10.81 -4.55 -1.07
C ILE A 72 10.25 -3.67 0.05
N LEU A 73 9.21 -2.87 -0.23
CA LEU A 73 8.58 -2.00 0.78
C LEU A 73 7.94 -2.81 1.93
N SER A 74 7.47 -4.03 1.66
CA SER A 74 6.90 -4.88 2.71
C SER A 74 7.93 -5.34 3.73
N THR A 75 9.22 -5.40 3.40
CA THR A 75 10.26 -5.80 4.37
C THR A 75 10.49 -4.76 5.45
N ILE A 76 10.09 -3.51 5.21
CA ILE A 76 10.10 -2.42 6.20
C ILE A 76 8.71 -2.19 6.81
N ASN A 77 7.80 -3.15 6.63
CA ASN A 77 6.42 -3.10 7.13
C ASN A 77 5.62 -1.88 6.62
N ASP A 78 5.92 -1.38 5.42
CA ASP A 78 5.12 -0.32 4.80
C ASP A 78 3.68 -0.82 4.61
N HIS A 79 2.77 -0.22 5.36
CA HIS A 79 1.41 -0.72 5.49
C HIS A 79 0.58 -0.51 4.21
N VAL A 80 1.00 0.43 3.35
CA VAL A 80 0.40 0.67 2.02
C VAL A 80 0.83 -0.45 1.06
N ALA A 81 2.11 -0.79 1.02
CA ALA A 81 2.67 -1.87 0.22
C ALA A 81 2.11 -3.23 0.62
N LEU A 82 1.98 -3.51 1.92
CA LEU A 82 1.33 -4.71 2.42
C LEU A 82 -0.11 -4.82 1.90
N THR A 83 -0.88 -3.72 1.95
CA THR A 83 -2.24 -3.69 1.39
C THR A 83 -2.24 -3.89 -0.13
N ALA A 84 -1.28 -3.32 -0.85
CA ALA A 84 -1.16 -3.48 -2.29
C ALA A 84 -0.82 -4.91 -2.69
N LEU A 85 0.09 -5.59 -1.97
CA LEU A 85 0.36 -7.02 -2.13
C LEU A 85 -0.91 -7.85 -1.88
N GLY A 86 -1.67 -7.54 -0.83
CA GLY A 86 -2.95 -8.18 -0.58
C GLY A 86 -3.92 -8.01 -1.76
N ASN A 87 -3.97 -6.83 -2.37
CA ASN A 87 -4.79 -6.58 -3.56
C ASN A 87 -4.31 -7.38 -4.79
N LEU A 88 -3.00 -7.53 -5.00
CA LEU A 88 -2.44 -8.33 -6.09
C LEU A 88 -2.87 -9.80 -5.96
N TYR A 89 -2.76 -10.39 -4.76
CA TYR A 89 -3.22 -11.75 -4.49
C TYR A 89 -4.74 -11.90 -4.56
N ARG A 90 -5.50 -10.92 -4.04
CA ARG A 90 -6.97 -10.94 -4.10
C ARG A 90 -7.50 -10.98 -5.53
N ASN A 91 -6.86 -10.23 -6.44
CA ASN A 91 -7.32 -10.07 -7.81
C ASN A 91 -6.61 -11.02 -8.80
N GLY A 92 -5.52 -11.67 -8.40
CA GLY A 92 -4.72 -12.51 -9.29
C GLY A 92 -3.91 -11.70 -10.31
N PHE A 93 -3.42 -10.52 -9.91
CA PHE A 93 -2.62 -9.65 -10.79
C PHE A 93 -1.15 -10.04 -10.70
N TYR A 94 -0.59 -10.55 -11.80
CA TYR A 94 0.75 -11.16 -11.92
C TYR A 94 0.98 -12.44 -11.08
N VAL A 95 0.37 -12.54 -9.91
CA VAL A 95 0.37 -13.73 -9.05
C VAL A 95 -0.92 -14.52 -9.20
N THR A 96 -0.88 -15.83 -8.91
CA THR A 96 -2.10 -16.63 -8.81
C THR A 96 -3.02 -16.06 -7.74
N LYS A 97 -4.32 -15.96 -8.05
CA LYS A 97 -5.32 -15.47 -7.10
C LYS A 97 -5.34 -16.36 -5.86
N ASP A 98 -5.11 -15.74 -4.71
CA ASP A 98 -5.07 -16.41 -3.41
C ASP A 98 -5.68 -15.50 -2.34
N LEU A 99 -6.91 -15.83 -1.92
CA LEU A 99 -7.62 -15.04 -0.92
C LEU A 99 -7.02 -15.19 0.47
N ASN A 100 -6.43 -16.35 0.81
CA ASN A 100 -5.83 -16.56 2.12
C ASN A 100 -4.56 -15.73 2.27
N LYS A 101 -3.73 -15.71 1.22
CA LYS A 101 -2.54 -14.86 1.19
C LYS A 101 -2.89 -13.37 1.18
N ALA A 102 -3.97 -12.99 0.49
CA ALA A 102 -4.49 -11.62 0.57
C ALA A 102 -4.89 -11.23 2.00
N LEU A 103 -5.59 -12.13 2.71
CA LEU A 103 -5.99 -11.92 4.11
C LEU A 103 -4.77 -11.77 5.03
N ASP A 104 -3.73 -12.59 4.88
CA ASP A 104 -2.48 -12.48 5.64
C ASP A 104 -1.81 -11.09 5.45
N TYR A 105 -1.72 -10.63 4.20
CA TYR A 105 -1.18 -9.30 3.91
C TYR A 105 -2.03 -8.17 4.50
N TYR A 106 -3.36 -8.27 4.43
CA TYR A 106 -4.25 -7.28 5.04
C TYR A 106 -4.14 -7.28 6.57
N GLN A 107 -4.01 -8.45 7.19
CA GLN A 107 -3.76 -8.57 8.64
C GLN A 107 -2.47 -7.86 9.03
N LYS A 108 -1.37 -8.11 8.32
CA LYS A 108 -0.08 -7.41 8.54
C LYS A 108 -0.23 -5.90 8.35
N ALA A 109 -0.89 -5.47 7.27
CA ALA A 109 -1.12 -4.05 7.02
C ALA A 109 -1.92 -3.37 8.14
N PHE A 110 -2.96 -4.04 8.67
CA PHE A 110 -3.74 -3.51 9.79
C PHE A 110 -2.92 -3.39 11.07
N LYS A 111 -2.08 -4.39 11.39
CA LYS A 111 -1.14 -4.34 12.53
C LYS A 111 -0.20 -3.13 12.47
N HIS A 112 0.15 -2.69 11.25
CA HIS A 112 0.95 -1.49 11.01
C HIS A 112 0.13 -0.23 10.73
N GLY A 113 -1.13 -0.18 11.18
CA GLY A 113 -1.95 1.05 11.20
C GLY A 113 -2.79 1.31 9.94
N ASN A 114 -2.79 0.41 8.95
CA ASN A 114 -3.58 0.63 7.73
C ASN A 114 -5.07 0.31 7.94
N LEU A 115 -5.88 1.35 8.12
CA LEU A 115 -7.33 1.24 8.28
C LEU A 115 -8.07 0.83 6.99
N THR A 116 -7.42 0.85 5.84
CA THR A 116 -7.99 0.31 4.59
C THR A 116 -8.01 -1.22 4.61
N ALA A 117 -7.10 -1.86 5.36
CA ALA A 117 -6.95 -3.31 5.31
C ALA A 117 -8.18 -4.07 5.85
N PRO A 118 -8.81 -3.69 6.98
CA PRO A 118 -10.09 -4.28 7.42
C PRO A 118 -11.21 -4.15 6.38
N ILE A 119 -11.27 -3.04 5.65
CA ILE A 119 -12.24 -2.84 4.56
C ILE A 119 -11.98 -3.82 3.41
N ARG A 120 -10.71 -4.06 3.07
CA ARG A 120 -10.36 -5.05 2.03
C ARG A 120 -10.69 -6.47 2.46
N THR A 121 -10.40 -6.82 3.72
CA THR A 121 -10.78 -8.11 4.34
C THR A 121 -12.29 -8.30 4.35
N ALA A 122 -13.05 -7.30 4.78
CA ALA A 122 -14.51 -7.29 4.72
C ALA A 122 -15.03 -7.53 3.29
N GLY A 123 -14.39 -6.90 2.30
CA GLY A 123 -14.66 -7.14 0.89
C GLY A 123 -14.48 -8.60 0.45
N ILE A 124 -13.47 -9.31 0.97
CA ILE A 124 -13.29 -10.76 0.72
C ILE A 124 -14.43 -11.56 1.35
N TYR A 125 -14.78 -11.29 2.61
CA TYR A 125 -15.89 -11.98 3.27
C TYR A 125 -17.23 -11.76 2.56
N ARG A 126 -17.47 -10.54 2.07
CA ARG A 126 -18.64 -10.23 1.26
C ARG A 126 -18.66 -11.03 -0.06
N GLN A 127 -17.52 -11.16 -0.74
CA GLN A 127 -17.40 -11.99 -1.95
C GLN A 127 -17.69 -13.48 -1.69
N GLN A 128 -17.41 -13.96 -0.48
CA GLN A 128 -17.72 -15.33 -0.04
C GLN A 128 -19.15 -15.49 0.49
N GLY A 129 -20.01 -14.46 0.42
CA GLY A 129 -21.37 -14.50 0.99
C GLY A 129 -21.42 -14.39 2.52
N LYS A 130 -20.29 -14.14 3.19
CA LYS A 130 -20.18 -14.02 4.66
C LYS A 130 -20.45 -12.59 5.12
N TYR A 131 -21.66 -12.10 4.84
CA TYR A 131 -22.06 -10.71 5.10
C TYR A 131 -21.97 -10.32 6.58
N LEU A 132 -22.46 -11.18 7.48
CA LEU A 132 -22.42 -10.92 8.91
C LEU A 132 -20.97 -10.84 9.44
N LYS A 133 -20.09 -11.75 8.99
CA LYS A 133 -18.65 -11.70 9.35
C LYS A 133 -18.00 -10.41 8.86
N SER A 134 -18.33 -9.97 7.64
CA SER A 134 -17.88 -8.69 7.09
C SER A 134 -18.32 -7.51 7.95
N LEU A 135 -19.59 -7.45 8.35
CA LEU A 135 -20.13 -6.34 9.15
C LEU A 135 -19.52 -6.31 10.55
N ILE A 136 -19.49 -7.45 11.23
CA ILE A 136 -18.90 -7.59 12.58
C ILE A 136 -17.45 -7.13 12.59
N LEU A 137 -16.66 -7.54 11.58
CA LEU A 137 -15.27 -7.12 11.45
C LEU A 137 -15.12 -5.59 11.43
N LEU A 138 -15.93 -4.90 10.61
CA LEU A 138 -15.86 -3.45 10.48
C LEU A 138 -16.30 -2.74 11.77
N ILE A 139 -17.38 -3.20 12.39
CA ILE A 139 -17.86 -2.66 13.67
C ILE A 139 -16.79 -2.83 14.76
N LYS A 140 -16.21 -4.03 14.91
CA LYS A 140 -15.13 -4.28 15.85
C LYS A 140 -13.92 -3.39 15.60
N THR A 141 -13.53 -3.21 14.34
CA THR A 141 -12.41 -2.31 13.95
C THR A 141 -12.67 -0.88 14.42
N ILE A 142 -13.90 -0.38 14.23
CA ILE A 142 -14.30 0.98 14.64
C ILE A 142 -14.29 1.08 16.17
N ILE A 143 -14.93 0.16 16.87
CA ILE A 143 -15.00 0.14 18.34
C ILE A 143 -13.59 0.12 18.93
N ASN A 144 -12.72 -0.79 18.47
CA ASN A 144 -11.35 -0.92 18.97
C ASN A 144 -10.56 0.38 18.80
N ARG A 145 -10.77 1.10 17.69
CA ARG A 145 -10.16 2.42 17.47
C ARG A 145 -10.68 3.44 18.47
N TYR A 146 -11.98 3.48 18.71
CA TYR A 146 -12.55 4.37 19.71
C TYR A 146 -12.04 4.03 21.11
N THR A 147 -12.04 2.76 21.52
CA THR A 147 -11.60 2.34 22.85
C THR A 147 -10.10 2.51 23.05
N ALA A 148 -9.25 2.29 22.03
CA ALA A 148 -7.81 2.54 22.13
C ALA A 148 -7.46 4.03 22.27
N VAL A 149 -8.31 4.92 21.75
CA VAL A 149 -8.17 6.37 21.96
C VAL A 149 -8.55 6.79 23.39
N PHE A 150 -9.33 5.97 24.12
CA PHE A 150 -9.78 6.26 25.49
C PHE A 150 -9.11 5.40 26.58
N ASN A 151 -8.51 4.25 26.24
CA ASN A 151 -7.81 3.35 27.16
C ASN A 151 -6.38 3.12 26.68
N GLU A 152 -5.41 3.75 27.33
CA GLU A 152 -3.96 3.64 27.07
C GLU A 152 -3.35 2.25 27.40
N ASN A 153 -4.12 1.17 27.41
CA ASN A 153 -3.60 -0.16 27.79
C ASN A 153 -4.40 -1.28 27.12
N LYS A 154 -3.93 -1.78 25.97
CA LYS A 154 -3.85 -3.21 25.64
C LYS A 154 -3.21 -3.44 24.26
N ASP A 155 -2.27 -4.38 24.23
CA ASP A 155 -1.43 -4.72 23.09
C ASP A 155 -2.21 -5.29 21.90
N ALA A 156 -1.82 -4.85 20.69
CA ALA A 156 -2.41 -5.25 19.41
C ALA A 156 -2.37 -6.77 19.13
N ASP A 157 -1.56 -7.52 19.87
CA ASP A 157 -1.40 -8.98 19.73
C ASP A 157 -2.50 -9.80 20.44
N GLU A 158 -3.19 -9.26 21.45
CA GLU A 158 -4.33 -9.94 22.10
C GLU A 158 -5.57 -9.92 21.18
N ILE A 159 -5.72 -8.84 20.40
CA ILE A 159 -6.88 -8.54 19.55
C ILE A 159 -6.94 -9.44 18.30
N PHE A 160 -5.79 -9.90 17.80
CA PHE A 160 -5.74 -10.75 16.60
C PHE A 160 -6.14 -12.22 16.85
N ARG A 161 -6.11 -12.69 18.10
CA ARG A 161 -6.47 -14.08 18.43
C ARG A 161 -7.98 -14.34 18.39
N GLU A 162 -8.82 -13.29 18.39
CA GLU A 162 -10.29 -13.40 18.39
C GLU A 162 -10.95 -13.09 17.02
N MET A 163 -10.16 -13.06 15.94
CA MET A 163 -10.60 -12.82 14.55
C MET A 163 -10.86 -14.12 13.77
#